data_AF-A0A6V9XJL7-F1
#
_entry.id   AF-A0A6V9XJL7-F1
#
_cell.length_a   1.000
_cell.length_b   1.000
_cell.length_c   1.000
_cell.angle_alpha   90.00
_cell.angle_beta   90.00
_cell.angle_gamma   90.00
#
_symmetry.space_group_name_H-M   'P 1'
#
loop_
_entity.id
_entity.type
_entity.pdbx_description
1 polymer ?
#
loop_
_entity_poly.entity_id
_entity_poly.type
_entity_poly.pdbx_seq_one_letter_code
_entity_poly.pdbx_strand_id
1 'polypeptide(L)'
;MLDKLRSRLVHAGPSLMSVPVKLTPFALKRQVLEQVLSWQFRQALADGELEFLEGRWLSIHVRDIDLKWYTTVENEKLIVSQQADADVSFSADASDLLMIAARKQDPDTLFFQRRLVIEGDTELGLYVKNLMDAIELEQMPKALRVMLLQLADFVEAGMKNSPETKQTSVGEPC
;
A
#
# COMPACT_ATOMS: atom_id res chain seq x y z
N MET A 1 18.68 19.49 14.55
CA MET A 1 17.30 19.81 14.99
C MET A 1 16.24 19.39 13.96
N LEU A 2 16.50 19.58 12.66
CA LEU A 2 15.63 19.10 11.56
C LEU A 2 15.37 17.59 11.59
N ASP A 3 16.36 16.76 11.95
CA ASP A 3 16.20 15.29 11.95
C ASP A 3 15.26 14.75 13.05
N LYS A 4 15.22 15.41 14.21
CA LYS A 4 14.23 15.10 15.27
C LYS A 4 12.82 15.57 14.91
N LEU A 5 12.70 16.62 14.10
CA LEU A 5 11.41 17.07 13.57
C LEU A 5 10.91 16.10 12.49
N ARG A 6 11.81 15.64 11.62
CA ARG A 6 11.55 14.63 10.59
C ARG A 6 11.08 13.31 11.22
N SER A 7 11.78 12.78 12.23
CA SER A 7 11.36 11.52 12.86
C SER A 7 9.98 11.63 13.53
N ARG A 8 9.67 12.76 14.19
CA ARG A 8 8.32 13.00 14.73
C ARG A 8 7.26 13.16 13.65
N LEU A 9 7.59 13.78 12.51
CA LEU A 9 6.69 13.89 11.36
C LEU A 9 6.52 12.57 10.60
N VAL A 10 7.48 11.66 10.62
CA VAL A 10 7.34 10.33 10.01
C VAL A 10 6.42 9.45 10.85
N HIS A 11 6.51 9.54 12.18
CA HIS A 11 5.61 8.85 13.10
C HIS A 11 4.23 9.51 13.23
N ALA A 12 4.12 10.84 13.07
CA ALA A 12 2.85 11.58 13.15
C ALA A 12 2.20 11.89 11.79
N GLY A 13 2.95 11.77 10.69
CA GLY A 13 2.56 12.10 9.32
C GLY A 13 1.37 11.29 8.79
N PRO A 14 1.30 9.98 9.05
CA PRO A 14 0.09 9.20 8.74
C PRO A 14 -1.14 9.75 9.47
N SER A 15 -1.00 10.12 10.75
CA SER A 15 -2.13 10.67 11.52
C SER A 15 -2.57 12.06 11.05
N LEU A 16 -1.66 12.91 10.55
CA LEU A 16 -1.99 14.25 10.05
C LEU A 16 -2.67 14.20 8.67
N MET A 17 -2.27 13.24 7.81
CA MET A 17 -2.92 12.97 6.51
C MET A 17 -4.28 12.26 6.66
N SER A 18 -4.54 11.62 7.80
CA SER A 18 -5.80 10.92 8.05
C SER A 18 -7.02 11.87 8.05
N VAL A 19 -6.86 13.14 8.41
CA VAL A 19 -7.98 14.10 8.51
C VAL A 19 -8.52 14.54 7.14
N PRO A 20 -7.69 15.02 6.19
CA PRO A 20 -8.15 15.28 4.82
C PRO A 20 -8.71 14.02 4.14
N VAL A 21 -8.04 12.87 4.33
CA VAL A 21 -8.49 11.61 3.75
C VAL A 21 -9.85 11.21 4.32
N LYS A 22 -10.06 11.23 5.63
CA LYS A 22 -11.36 10.87 6.23
C LYS A 22 -12.50 11.80 5.81
N LEU A 23 -12.23 13.09 5.64
CA LEU A 23 -13.22 14.09 5.24
C LEU A 23 -13.51 14.13 3.73
N THR A 24 -12.66 13.52 2.91
CA THR A 24 -12.88 13.50 1.46
C THR A 24 -14.03 12.54 1.11
N PRO A 25 -15.03 12.97 0.32
CA PRO A 25 -16.11 12.10 -0.13
C PRO A 25 -15.57 10.85 -0.83
N PHE A 26 -16.17 9.69 -0.54
CA PHE A 26 -15.72 8.43 -1.11
C PHE A 26 -15.74 8.44 -2.65
N ALA A 27 -16.69 9.15 -3.27
CA ALA A 27 -16.74 9.31 -4.72
C ALA A 27 -15.45 9.89 -5.31
N LEU A 28 -14.84 10.88 -4.65
CA LEU A 28 -13.58 11.46 -5.12
C LEU A 28 -12.40 10.51 -4.89
N LYS A 29 -12.36 9.82 -3.74
CA LYS A 29 -11.35 8.79 -3.47
C LYS A 29 -11.40 7.68 -4.51
N ARG A 30 -12.60 7.18 -4.78
CA ARG A 30 -12.88 6.15 -5.79
C ARG A 30 -12.39 6.60 -7.15
N GLN A 31 -12.76 7.79 -7.60
CA GLN A 31 -12.35 8.29 -8.92
C GLN A 31 -10.82 8.38 -9.05
N VAL A 32 -10.14 8.88 -8.01
CA VAL A 32 -8.68 8.95 -8.00
C VAL A 32 -8.06 7.55 -7.97
N LEU A 33 -8.57 6.64 -7.14
CA LEU A 33 -8.09 5.25 -7.05
C LEU A 33 -8.29 4.50 -8.37
N GLU A 34 -9.50 4.54 -8.96
CA GLU A 34 -9.79 3.92 -10.25
C GLU A 34 -8.87 4.47 -11.34
N GLN A 35 -8.63 5.78 -11.37
CA GLN A 35 -7.76 6.38 -12.37
C GLN A 35 -6.30 5.95 -12.19
N VAL A 36 -5.79 5.97 -10.96
CA VAL A 36 -4.42 5.53 -10.67
C VAL A 36 -4.24 4.05 -10.97
N LEU A 37 -5.16 3.19 -10.52
CA LEU A 37 -5.13 1.76 -10.76
C LEU A 37 -5.25 1.42 -12.24
N SER A 38 -6.21 2.03 -12.95
CA SER A 38 -6.38 1.83 -14.40
C SER A 38 -5.15 2.25 -15.18
N TRP A 39 -4.50 3.33 -14.75
CA TRP A 39 -3.31 3.84 -15.40
C TRP A 39 -2.08 2.96 -15.08
N GLN A 40 -1.93 2.48 -13.84
CA GLN A 40 -0.84 1.60 -13.38
C GLN A 40 -0.93 0.17 -13.94
N PHE A 41 -2.13 -0.34 -14.14
CA PHE A 41 -2.36 -1.72 -14.57
C PHE A 41 -2.95 -1.80 -15.98
N ARG A 42 -2.86 -0.72 -16.76
CA ARG A 42 -3.43 -0.70 -18.12
C ARG A 42 -2.88 -1.82 -18.99
N GLN A 43 -1.58 -2.05 -18.89
CA GLN A 43 -0.90 -3.09 -19.66
C GLN A 43 -1.26 -4.48 -19.14
N ALA A 44 -1.17 -4.71 -17.83
CA ALA A 44 -1.62 -5.95 -17.19
C ALA A 44 -3.10 -6.29 -17.49
N LEU A 45 -3.98 -5.29 -17.57
CA LEU A 45 -5.38 -5.46 -18.02
C LEU A 45 -5.44 -5.90 -19.50
N ALA A 46 -4.69 -5.24 -20.37
CA ALA A 46 -4.68 -5.55 -21.80
C ALA A 46 -4.08 -6.93 -22.11
N ASP A 47 -3.15 -7.39 -21.28
CA ASP A 47 -2.47 -8.68 -21.40
C ASP A 47 -3.24 -9.80 -20.67
N GLY A 48 -4.40 -9.51 -20.06
CA GLY A 48 -5.25 -10.49 -19.36
C GLY A 48 -4.71 -10.93 -18.00
N GLU A 49 -3.63 -10.33 -17.51
CA GLU A 49 -2.99 -10.70 -16.24
C GLU A 49 -3.88 -10.46 -15.01
N LEU A 50 -4.93 -9.66 -15.18
CA LEU A 50 -5.88 -9.30 -14.13
C LEU A 50 -7.22 -10.06 -14.19
N GLU A 51 -7.39 -10.99 -15.13
CA GLU A 51 -8.60 -11.83 -15.26
C GLU A 51 -8.90 -12.62 -13.98
N PHE A 52 -7.87 -12.89 -13.15
CA PHE A 52 -8.08 -13.55 -11.87
C PHE A 52 -8.97 -12.74 -10.91
N LEU A 53 -9.15 -11.43 -11.12
CA LEU A 53 -10.07 -10.61 -10.34
C LEU A 53 -11.50 -10.58 -10.91
N GLU A 54 -11.78 -11.22 -12.04
CA GLU A 54 -13.15 -11.27 -12.57
C GLU A 54 -14.05 -12.09 -11.64
N GLY A 55 -15.14 -11.48 -11.20
CA GLY A 55 -16.08 -12.09 -10.25
C GLY A 55 -15.53 -12.27 -8.83
N ARG A 56 -14.33 -11.74 -8.55
CA ARG A 56 -13.64 -11.85 -7.27
C ARG A 56 -13.20 -10.47 -6.77
N TRP A 57 -13.17 -10.30 -5.45
CA TRP A 57 -12.88 -9.01 -4.82
C TRP A 57 -11.60 -9.07 -4.00
N LEU A 58 -10.68 -8.17 -4.35
CA LEU A 58 -9.51 -7.84 -3.55
C LEU A 58 -9.83 -6.66 -2.63
N SER A 59 -9.73 -6.83 -1.32
CA SER A 59 -9.74 -5.75 -0.35
C SER A 59 -8.33 -5.22 -0.10
N ILE A 60 -8.13 -3.91 -0.12
CA ILE A 60 -6.89 -3.26 0.30
C ILE A 60 -7.20 -2.35 1.48
N HIS A 61 -6.46 -2.54 2.58
CA HIS A 61 -6.62 -1.80 3.81
C HIS A 61 -5.30 -1.15 4.24
N VAL A 62 -5.31 0.18 4.31
CA VAL A 62 -4.21 1.00 4.84
C VAL A 62 -4.54 1.34 6.30
N ARG A 63 -3.95 0.59 7.23
CA ARG A 63 -4.41 0.52 8.64
C ARG A 63 -4.26 1.83 9.41
N ASP A 64 -3.11 2.50 9.24
CA ASP A 64 -2.73 3.70 9.97
C ASP A 64 -3.56 4.94 9.61
N ILE A 65 -4.21 4.94 8.43
CA ILE A 65 -5.12 5.99 7.98
C ILE A 65 -6.58 5.54 7.88
N ASP A 66 -6.87 4.27 8.22
CA ASP A 66 -8.20 3.66 8.14
C ASP A 66 -8.84 3.83 6.75
N LEU A 67 -8.04 3.59 5.71
CA LEU A 67 -8.49 3.65 4.32
C LEU A 67 -8.64 2.22 3.80
N LYS A 68 -9.89 1.81 3.59
CA LYS A 68 -10.21 0.51 3.00
C LYS A 68 -11.00 0.69 1.71
N TRP A 69 -10.65 -0.08 0.69
CA TRP A 69 -11.43 -0.20 -0.53
C TRP A 69 -11.37 -1.62 -1.09
N TYR A 70 -12.24 -1.88 -2.04
CA TYR A 70 -12.36 -3.16 -2.71
C TYR A 70 -12.17 -2.95 -4.20
N THR A 71 -11.45 -3.84 -4.86
CA THR A 71 -11.16 -3.78 -6.28
C THR A 71 -11.52 -5.12 -6.94
N THR A 72 -12.16 -5.05 -8.09
CA THR A 72 -12.47 -6.19 -8.97
C THR A 72 -12.23 -5.81 -10.42
N VAL A 73 -12.27 -6.78 -11.33
CA VAL A 73 -12.30 -6.53 -12.78
C VAL A 73 -13.70 -6.80 -13.31
N GLU A 74 -14.25 -5.83 -14.03
CA GLU A 74 -15.53 -5.95 -14.72
C GLU A 74 -15.44 -5.27 -16.09
N ASN A 75 -15.85 -5.96 -17.16
CA ASN A 75 -15.75 -5.46 -18.53
C ASN A 75 -14.34 -4.93 -18.88
N GLU A 76 -13.30 -5.71 -18.55
CA GLU A 76 -11.88 -5.36 -18.78
C GLU A 76 -11.42 -4.07 -18.08
N LYS A 77 -12.12 -3.65 -17.02
CA LYS A 77 -11.80 -2.45 -16.24
C LYS A 77 -11.69 -2.76 -14.76
N LEU A 78 -10.74 -2.12 -14.10
CA LEU A 78 -10.65 -2.12 -12.64
C LEU A 78 -11.73 -1.22 -12.06
N ILE A 79 -12.60 -1.80 -11.25
CA ILE A 79 -13.66 -1.10 -10.54
C ILE A 79 -13.31 -1.02 -9.06
N VAL A 80 -13.53 0.14 -8.44
CA VAL A 80 -13.33 0.32 -7.00
C VAL A 80 -14.67 0.49 -6.30
N SER A 81 -14.87 -0.27 -5.23
CA SER A 81 -16.05 -0.21 -4.36
C SER A 81 -15.67 0.13 -2.92
N GLN A 82 -16.63 0.73 -2.20
CA GLN A 82 -16.52 0.97 -0.76
C GLN A 82 -16.83 -0.29 0.05
N GLN A 83 -17.68 -1.16 -0.50
CA GLN A 83 -18.22 -2.33 0.16
C GLN A 83 -18.31 -3.47 -0.84
N ALA A 84 -17.76 -4.62 -0.46
CA ALA A 84 -17.89 -5.90 -1.12
C ALA A 84 -17.50 -7.01 -0.14
N ASP A 85 -17.81 -8.25 -0.47
CA ASP A 85 -17.28 -9.42 0.22
C ASP A 85 -15.96 -9.79 -0.45
N ALA A 86 -14.86 -9.65 0.28
CA ALA A 86 -13.52 -9.87 -0.25
C ALA A 86 -13.15 -11.35 -0.21
N ASP A 87 -12.69 -11.88 -1.34
CA ASP A 87 -12.08 -13.22 -1.44
C ASP A 87 -10.65 -13.22 -0.90
N VAL A 88 -9.96 -12.08 -1.05
CA VAL A 88 -8.60 -11.87 -0.55
C VAL A 88 -8.44 -10.44 -0.02
N SER A 89 -7.72 -10.30 1.09
CA SER A 89 -7.50 -9.04 1.77
C SER A 89 -6.02 -8.77 1.99
N PHE A 90 -5.57 -7.59 1.58
CA PHE A 90 -4.23 -7.06 1.81
C PHE A 90 -4.30 -5.92 2.81
N SER A 91 -3.42 -5.96 3.81
CA SER A 91 -3.39 -4.97 4.88
C SER A 91 -1.95 -4.57 5.18
N ALA A 92 -1.68 -3.27 5.15
CA ALA A 92 -0.37 -2.69 5.42
C ALA A 92 -0.52 -1.26 5.98
N ASP A 93 0.57 -0.70 6.52
CA ASP A 93 0.62 0.73 6.87
C ASP A 93 0.98 1.55 5.63
N ALA A 94 0.59 2.82 5.58
CA ALA A 94 0.83 3.68 4.42
C ALA A 94 2.33 3.79 4.08
N SER A 95 3.20 3.82 5.09
CA SER A 95 4.66 3.82 4.89
C SER A 95 5.14 2.59 4.15
N ASP A 96 4.55 1.43 4.43
CA ASP A 96 5.04 0.15 3.93
C ASP A 96 4.61 -0.05 2.48
N LEU A 97 3.35 0.30 2.17
CA LEU A 97 2.86 0.36 0.79
C LEU A 97 3.64 1.38 -0.05
N LEU A 98 3.98 2.53 0.53
CA LEU A 98 4.80 3.53 -0.13
C LEU A 98 6.21 3.00 -0.46
N MET A 99 6.84 2.29 0.47
CA MET A 99 8.17 1.71 0.28
C MET A 99 8.18 0.59 -0.76
N ILE A 100 7.10 -0.21 -0.82
CA ILE A 100 6.88 -1.20 -1.89
C ILE A 100 6.73 -0.48 -3.24
N ALA A 101 5.81 0.49 -3.33
CA ALA A 101 5.55 1.21 -4.56
C ALA A 101 6.79 1.96 -5.08
N ALA A 102 7.65 2.45 -4.17
CA ALA A 102 8.92 3.09 -4.48
C ALA A 102 10.05 2.10 -4.82
N ARG A 103 9.80 0.79 -4.83
CA ARG A 103 10.78 -0.30 -5.01
C ARG A 103 11.96 -0.23 -4.03
N LYS A 104 11.72 0.31 -2.83
CA LYS A 104 12.73 0.39 -1.76
C LYS A 104 12.65 -0.76 -0.78
N GLN A 105 11.49 -1.40 -0.71
CA GLN A 105 11.28 -2.59 0.09
C GLN A 105 10.48 -3.61 -0.71
N ASP A 106 10.80 -4.87 -0.49
CA ASP A 106 10.16 -5.99 -1.15
C ASP A 106 8.92 -6.45 -0.37
N PRO A 107 7.81 -6.80 -1.05
CA PRO A 107 6.58 -7.23 -0.40
C PRO A 107 6.73 -8.54 0.38
N ASP A 108 7.59 -9.47 -0.02
CA ASP A 108 7.87 -10.70 0.74
C ASP A 108 8.56 -10.36 2.05
N THR A 109 9.51 -9.43 2.02
CA THR A 109 10.17 -8.97 3.25
C THR A 109 9.13 -8.44 4.24
N LEU A 110 8.18 -7.63 3.78
CA LEU A 110 7.12 -7.08 4.64
C LEU A 110 6.13 -8.15 5.09
N PHE A 111 5.83 -9.13 4.25
CA PHE A 111 4.98 -10.27 4.59
C PHE A 111 5.61 -11.13 5.70
N PHE A 112 6.89 -11.50 5.56
CA PHE A 112 7.63 -12.24 6.59
C PHE A 112 7.77 -11.46 7.90
N GLN A 113 7.85 -10.13 7.82
CA GLN A 113 7.85 -9.23 8.98
C GLN A 113 6.45 -9.01 9.58
N ARG A 114 5.39 -9.61 9.01
CA ARG A 114 3.98 -9.40 9.40
C ARG A 114 3.52 -7.94 9.29
N ARG A 115 4.21 -7.15 8.48
CA ARG A 115 3.89 -5.76 8.18
C ARG A 115 2.94 -5.64 7.00
N LEU A 116 3.07 -6.55 6.04
CA LEU A 116 2.06 -6.84 5.04
C LEU A 116 1.31 -8.11 5.47
N VAL A 117 0.00 -8.01 5.62
CA VAL A 117 -0.87 -9.12 6.00
C VAL A 117 -1.75 -9.46 4.81
N ILE A 118 -1.78 -10.75 4.46
CA ILE A 118 -2.57 -11.30 3.36
C ILE A 118 -3.48 -12.37 3.95
N GLU A 119 -4.78 -12.23 3.77
CA GLU A 119 -5.81 -13.13 4.31
C GLU A 119 -6.81 -13.51 3.22
N GLY A 120 -7.43 -14.69 3.34
CA GLY A 120 -8.42 -15.19 2.40
C GLY A 120 -7.89 -16.34 1.54
N ASP A 121 -8.32 -16.38 0.28
CA ASP A 121 -7.90 -17.40 -0.68
C ASP A 121 -6.40 -17.29 -0.98
N THR A 122 -5.67 -18.39 -0.73
CA THR A 122 -4.22 -18.45 -0.88
C THR A 122 -3.76 -18.38 -2.34
N GLU A 123 -4.55 -18.92 -3.27
CA GLU A 123 -4.25 -18.89 -4.70
C GLU A 123 -4.40 -17.46 -5.23
N LEU A 124 -5.48 -16.78 -4.87
CA LEU A 124 -5.66 -15.35 -5.14
C LEU A 124 -4.58 -14.50 -4.47
N GLY A 125 -4.20 -14.83 -3.24
CA GLY A 125 -3.10 -14.15 -2.55
C GLY A 125 -1.79 -14.18 -3.35
N LEU A 126 -1.49 -15.30 -4.01
CA LEU A 126 -0.32 -15.42 -4.88
C LEU A 126 -0.45 -14.55 -6.15
N TYR A 127 -1.61 -14.56 -6.79
CA TYR A 127 -1.85 -13.71 -7.97
C TYR A 127 -1.73 -12.22 -7.64
N VAL A 128 -2.31 -11.78 -6.52
CA VAL A 128 -2.22 -10.38 -6.08
C VAL A 128 -0.79 -10.01 -5.70
N LYS A 129 -0.02 -10.94 -5.10
CA LYS A 129 1.40 -10.70 -4.87
C LYS A 129 2.15 -10.46 -6.19
N ASN A 130 1.95 -11.30 -7.19
CA ASN A 130 2.56 -11.10 -8.51
C ASN A 130 2.14 -9.76 -9.14
N LEU A 131 0.89 -9.35 -8.91
CA LEU A 131 0.40 -8.03 -9.34
C LEU A 131 1.16 -6.88 -8.65
N MET A 132 1.50 -7.01 -7.37
CA MET A 132 2.30 -6.01 -6.66
C MET A 132 3.73 -5.91 -7.23
N ASP A 133 4.31 -7.05 -7.64
CA ASP A 133 5.63 -7.08 -8.29
C ASP A 133 5.58 -6.47 -9.70
N ALA A 134 4.44 -6.58 -10.39
CA ALA A 134 4.17 -5.96 -11.68
C ALA A 134 3.99 -4.42 -11.62
N ILE A 135 3.99 -3.81 -10.42
CA ILE A 135 3.94 -2.35 -10.29
C ILE A 135 5.25 -1.75 -10.79
N GLU A 136 5.16 -1.06 -11.92
CA GLU A 136 6.25 -0.35 -12.55
C GLU A 136 6.14 1.17 -12.33
N LEU A 137 7.17 1.74 -11.70
CA LEU A 137 7.31 3.19 -11.53
C LEU A 137 7.33 3.93 -12.87
N GLU A 138 7.83 3.30 -13.93
CA GLU A 138 7.98 3.93 -15.24
C GLU A 138 6.67 4.20 -15.94
N GLN A 139 5.67 3.38 -15.64
CA GLN A 139 4.34 3.62 -16.13
C GLN A 139 3.87 4.97 -15.53
N MET A 140 4.15 5.27 -14.24
CA MET A 140 3.57 6.40 -13.49
C MET A 140 3.73 7.77 -14.16
N PRO A 141 2.71 8.64 -14.13
CA PRO A 141 2.85 10.01 -14.60
C PRO A 141 4.00 10.65 -13.85
N LYS A 142 4.90 11.33 -14.57
CA LYS A 142 6.16 11.83 -14.03
C LYS A 142 6.00 12.62 -12.72
N ALA A 143 4.96 13.44 -12.62
CA ALA A 143 4.64 14.20 -11.41
C ALA A 143 4.32 13.31 -10.21
N LEU A 144 3.47 12.28 -10.41
CA LEU A 144 3.11 11.32 -9.38
C LEU A 144 4.32 10.50 -8.94
N ARG A 145 5.12 10.03 -9.91
CA ARG A 145 6.35 9.29 -9.65
C ARG A 145 7.34 10.08 -8.80
N VAL A 146 7.60 11.34 -9.17
CA VAL A 146 8.54 12.20 -8.41
C VAL A 146 8.03 12.44 -6.99
N MET A 147 6.75 12.72 -6.82
CA MET A 147 6.12 12.88 -5.50
C MET A 147 6.28 11.61 -4.65
N LEU A 148 5.96 10.45 -5.23
CA LEU A 148 6.06 9.16 -4.56
C LEU A 148 7.48 8.87 -4.09
N LEU A 149 8.48 9.07 -4.95
CA LEU A 149 9.89 8.87 -4.61
C LEU A 149 10.36 9.84 -3.51
N GLN A 150 9.96 11.12 -3.57
CA GLN A 150 10.28 12.10 -2.53
C GLN A 150 9.68 11.73 -1.17
N LEU A 151 8.42 11.26 -1.16
CA LEU A 151 7.78 10.78 0.06
C LEU A 151 8.51 9.54 0.60
N ALA A 152 8.90 8.61 -0.28
CA ALA A 152 9.64 7.41 0.13
C ALA A 152 11.03 7.74 0.68
N ASP A 153 11.77 8.68 0.06
CA ASP A 153 13.04 9.22 0.59
C ASP A 153 12.85 9.84 1.99
N PHE A 154 11.78 10.60 2.16
CA PHE A 154 11.46 11.23 3.44
C PHE A 154 11.15 10.20 4.54
N VAL A 155 10.30 9.20 4.23
CA VAL A 155 9.93 8.13 5.15
C VAL A 155 11.15 7.27 5.51
N GLU A 156 11.94 6.85 4.52
CA GLU A 156 13.16 6.07 4.74
C GLU A 156 14.16 6.82 5.63
N ALA A 157 14.37 8.12 5.39
CA ALA A 157 15.21 8.96 6.24
C ALA A 157 14.66 9.08 7.66
N GLY A 158 13.34 9.07 7.84
CA GLY A 158 12.69 9.05 9.15
C GLY A 158 12.87 7.74 9.92
N MET A 159 12.79 6.60 9.21
CA MET A 159 13.01 5.27 9.78
C MET A 159 14.45 5.07 10.24
N LYS A 160 15.43 5.49 9.43
CA LYS A 160 16.88 5.44 9.78
C LYS A 160 17.27 6.27 11.01
N ASN A 161 16.44 7.25 11.38
CA ASN A 161 16.65 8.15 12.51
C ASN A 161 15.83 7.80 13.75
N SER A 162 15.09 6.69 13.75
CA SER A 162 14.49 6.18 14.99
C SER A 162 15.56 5.50 15.83
N PRO A 163 15.73 5.87 17.11
CA PRO A 163 16.61 5.11 17.99
C PRO A 163 16.05 3.69 18.05
N GLU A 164 16.89 2.69 17.79
CA GLU A 164 16.55 1.30 18.06
C GLU A 164 15.96 1.23 19.47
N THR A 165 14.68 0.84 19.55
CA THR A 165 14.09 0.44 20.82
C THR A 165 14.95 -0.74 21.30
N LYS A 166 15.86 -0.49 22.24
CA LYS A 166 16.61 -1.53 22.94
C LYS A 166 15.59 -2.57 23.40
N GLN A 167 15.58 -3.71 22.73
CA GLN A 167 15.04 -4.93 23.30
C GLN A 167 15.85 -5.18 24.57
N THR A 168 15.28 -4.85 25.72
CA THR A 168 15.72 -5.39 27.00
C THR A 168 15.50 -6.90 26.93
N SER A 169 16.55 -7.60 26.53
CA SER A 169 16.71 -9.04 26.72
C SER A 169 16.57 -9.32 28.21
N VAL A 170 15.36 -9.68 28.65
CA VAL A 170 15.12 -10.26 29.96
C VAL A 170 15.65 -11.68 29.86
N GLY A 171 16.82 -11.89 30.45
CA GLY A 171 17.51 -13.18 30.47
C GLY A 171 18.64 -13.15 31.48
N GLU A 172 18.29 -12.98 32.75
CA GLU A 172 19.15 -13.43 33.85
C GLU A 172 18.87 -14.92 34.10
N PRO A 173 19.87 -15.81 34.00
CA PRO A 173 19.77 -17.11 34.64
C PRO A 173 20.13 -16.99 36.13
N CYS A 174 19.27 -17.55 36.98
CA CYS A 174 19.59 -17.87 38.37
C CYS A 174 20.67 -18.95 38.46
#